data_AF-A0AA88QDW8-F1
#
_entry.id   AF-A0AA88QDW8-F1
#
_cell.length_a   1.000
_cell.length_b   1.000
_cell.length_c   1.000
_cell.angle_alpha   90.00
_cell.angle_beta   90.00
_cell.angle_gamma   90.00
#
_symmetry.space_group_name_H-M   'P 1'
#
loop_
_entity.id
_entity.type
_entity.pdbx_description
1 polymer ?
#
loop_
_entity_poly.entity_id
_entity_poly.type
_entity_poly.pdbx_seq_one_letter_code
_entity_poly.pdbx_strand_id
1 'polypeptide(L)'
;MVSPKQLLTTIESTILGPTPPSPSQRVELIHALRSSLTTFQSLLSYPPPNPSDRAQVQLKEVRLPDSGSISLDDQDVHIVLKLSDDLHLNEIDCVRLLVSANQEWGLLGREPSEVLRLAAGLWYTGRRDQLTGLYTLLRAVVLDQGLEVDLVADIQKYLEDLINAGLRQRLITLIKELKREEPAGLGGPNSERYILDSKGALVERRAVVLRERLILGHCLVLSVLVVRTTWKPRDSVAKSW
;
A
#
# COMPACT_ATOMS: atom_id res chain seq x y z
N MET A 1 -1.46 10.77 9.16
CA MET A 1 -1.32 9.35 8.77
C MET A 1 0.15 9.10 8.42
N VAL A 2 0.73 7.96 8.79
CA VAL A 2 2.11 7.61 8.39
C VAL A 2 2.09 7.22 6.91
N SER A 3 3.05 7.71 6.12
CA SER A 3 3.10 7.33 4.70
C SER A 3 3.51 5.86 4.54
N PRO A 4 3.07 5.16 3.49
CA PRO A 4 3.47 3.77 3.24
C PRO A 4 4.98 3.54 3.26
N LYS A 5 5.73 4.49 2.69
CA LYS A 5 7.20 4.47 2.64
C LYS A 5 7.82 4.59 4.03
N GLN A 6 7.31 5.50 4.85
CA GLN A 6 7.78 5.67 6.24
C GLN A 6 7.50 4.41 7.07
N LEU A 7 6.26 3.89 6.97
CA LEU A 7 5.88 2.65 7.65
C LEU A 7 6.78 1.47 7.26
N LEU A 8 7.02 1.28 5.96
CA LEU A 8 7.91 0.23 5.48
C LEU A 8 9.32 0.41 6.05
N THR A 9 9.85 1.63 6.03
CA THR A 9 11.19 1.93 6.56
C THR A 9 11.29 1.61 8.06
N THR A 10 10.27 1.97 8.86
CA THR A 10 10.21 1.61 10.28
C THR A 10 10.14 0.09 10.48
N ILE A 11 9.35 -0.62 9.68
CA ILE A 11 9.26 -2.10 9.71
C ILE A 11 10.62 -2.73 9.38
N GLU A 12 11.24 -2.35 8.27
CA GLU A 12 12.51 -2.93 7.81
C GLU A 12 13.66 -2.64 8.77
N SER A 13 13.78 -1.40 9.25
CA SER A 13 14.84 -1.04 10.21
C SER A 13 14.74 -1.78 11.55
N THR A 14 13.53 -2.14 11.97
CA THR A 14 13.31 -2.88 13.23
C THR A 14 13.42 -4.40 13.04
N ILE A 15 12.92 -4.93 11.92
CA ILE A 15 12.79 -6.38 11.70
C ILE A 15 14.01 -6.95 10.94
N LEU A 16 14.53 -6.23 9.96
CA LEU A 16 15.65 -6.65 9.12
C LEU A 16 16.97 -5.97 9.50
N GLY A 17 16.92 -5.01 10.45
CA GLY A 17 18.09 -4.33 10.99
C GLY A 17 18.91 -5.19 11.95
N PRO A 18 19.93 -4.59 12.59
CA PRO A 18 20.76 -5.29 13.58
C PRO A 18 19.92 -5.84 14.74
N THR A 19 20.11 -7.12 15.06
CA THR A 19 19.42 -7.78 16.18
C THR A 19 20.28 -7.73 17.46
N PRO A 20 19.70 -7.40 18.63
CA PRO A 20 18.29 -7.05 18.87
C PRO A 20 17.97 -5.59 18.51
N PRO A 21 16.72 -5.26 18.09
CA PRO A 21 16.31 -3.89 17.84
C PRO A 21 16.30 -3.09 19.15
N SER A 22 16.63 -1.80 19.05
CA SER A 22 16.67 -0.91 20.21
C SER A 22 15.27 -0.69 20.81
N PRO A 23 15.15 -0.32 22.10
CA PRO A 23 13.86 -0.03 22.72
C PRO A 23 13.08 1.07 21.99
N SER A 24 13.77 2.10 21.46
CA SER A 24 13.12 3.17 20.71
C SER A 24 12.54 2.69 19.39
N GLN A 25 13.26 1.84 18.65
CA GLN A 25 12.77 1.23 17.40
C GLN A 25 11.50 0.41 17.63
N ARG A 26 11.43 -0.35 18.74
CA ARG A 26 10.23 -1.12 19.08
C ARG A 26 9.02 -0.25 19.36
N VAL A 27 9.21 0.79 20.17
CA VAL A 27 8.12 1.75 20.48
C VAL A 27 7.63 2.43 19.21
N GLU A 28 8.55 2.84 18.35
CA GLU A 28 8.23 3.45 17.05
C GLU A 28 7.45 2.48 16.16
N LEU A 29 7.90 1.22 16.04
CA LEU A 29 7.20 0.19 15.27
C LEU A 29 5.78 -0.04 15.79
N ILE A 30 5.60 -0.26 17.09
CA ILE A 30 4.28 -0.52 17.67
C ILE A 30 3.33 0.66 17.43
N HIS A 31 3.84 1.89 17.58
CA HIS A 31 3.06 3.10 17.29
C HIS A 31 2.70 3.20 15.79
N ALA A 32 3.64 2.93 14.89
CA ALA A 32 3.43 2.92 13.45
C ALA A 32 2.41 1.85 13.03
N LEU A 33 2.45 0.65 13.61
CA LEU A 33 1.48 -0.42 13.34
C LEU A 33 0.08 -0.04 13.82
N ARG A 34 -0.06 0.50 15.04
CA ARG A 34 -1.37 0.94 15.56
C ARG A 34 -1.98 2.05 14.71
N SER A 35 -1.18 3.03 14.30
CA SER A 35 -1.66 4.15 13.47
C SER A 35 -1.98 3.75 12.02
N SER A 36 -1.49 2.61 11.55
CA SER A 36 -1.74 2.08 10.20
C SER A 36 -2.77 0.93 10.16
N LEU A 37 -3.37 0.57 11.30
CA LEU A 37 -4.31 -0.55 11.39
C LEU A 37 -5.46 -0.41 10.37
N THR A 38 -6.10 0.75 10.30
CA THR A 38 -7.21 1.00 9.36
C THR A 38 -6.75 0.89 7.91
N THR A 39 -5.56 1.41 7.59
CA THR A 39 -4.95 1.31 6.25
C THR A 39 -4.74 -0.14 5.81
N PHE A 40 -4.30 -1.01 6.71
CA PHE A 40 -4.13 -2.44 6.42
C PHE A 40 -5.45 -3.21 6.42
N GLN A 41 -6.46 -2.79 7.19
CA GLN A 41 -7.80 -3.37 7.12
C GLN A 41 -8.45 -3.08 5.77
N SER A 42 -8.33 -1.84 5.26
CA SER A 42 -8.76 -1.44 3.92
C SER A 42 -7.66 -1.61 2.87
N LEU A 43 -6.77 -2.61 3.02
CA LEU A 43 -5.57 -2.81 2.19
C LEU A 43 -5.84 -2.55 0.70
N LEU A 44 -5.11 -1.59 0.12
CA LEU A 44 -5.21 -1.19 -1.29
C LEU A 44 -6.64 -0.89 -1.77
N SER A 45 -7.53 -0.48 -0.87
CA SER A 45 -8.89 -0.08 -1.21
C SER A 45 -8.93 1.41 -1.44
N TYR A 46 -9.16 1.79 -2.69
CA TYR A 46 -9.14 3.18 -3.11
C TYR A 46 -10.48 3.56 -3.72
N PRO A 47 -10.94 4.80 -3.50
CA PRO A 47 -12.19 5.26 -4.09
C PRO A 47 -12.08 5.33 -5.62
N PRO A 48 -13.12 4.89 -6.35
CA PRO A 48 -13.16 5.02 -7.81
C PRO A 48 -13.40 6.49 -8.23
N PRO A 49 -13.31 6.80 -9.54
CA PRO A 49 -13.65 8.11 -10.08
C PRO A 49 -15.05 8.57 -9.67
N ASN A 50 -15.16 9.85 -9.30
CA ASN A 50 -16.40 10.43 -8.79
C ASN A 50 -16.77 11.68 -9.61
N PRO A 51 -17.98 11.76 -10.20
CA PRO A 51 -18.39 12.92 -11.01
C PRO A 51 -18.29 14.27 -10.28
N SER A 52 -18.54 14.30 -8.97
CA SER A 52 -18.43 15.53 -8.16
C SER A 52 -16.98 16.01 -8.04
N ASP A 53 -16.06 15.08 -7.82
CA ASP A 53 -14.64 15.41 -7.69
C ASP A 53 -14.03 15.72 -9.05
N ARG A 54 -14.49 15.03 -10.11
CA ARG A 54 -14.16 15.35 -11.49
C ARG A 54 -14.57 16.77 -11.89
N ALA A 55 -15.76 17.21 -11.46
CA ALA A 55 -16.20 18.58 -11.70
C ALA A 55 -15.32 19.62 -10.98
N GLN A 56 -14.89 19.34 -9.74
CA GLN A 56 -13.95 20.23 -9.02
C GLN A 56 -12.62 20.38 -9.76
N VAL A 57 -12.05 19.27 -10.25
CA VAL A 57 -10.82 19.29 -11.05
C VAL A 57 -11.02 20.10 -12.33
N GLN A 58 -12.14 19.91 -13.04
CA GLN A 58 -12.46 20.68 -14.25
C GLN A 58 -12.63 22.18 -13.98
N LEU A 59 -13.12 22.55 -12.79
CA LEU A 59 -13.22 23.93 -12.32
C LEU A 59 -11.88 24.49 -11.82
N LYS A 60 -10.80 23.69 -11.85
CA LYS A 60 -9.44 24.05 -11.44
C LYS A 60 -9.26 24.39 -9.97
N GLU A 61 -10.29 24.20 -9.15
CA GLU A 61 -10.27 24.50 -7.72
C GLU A 61 -10.62 23.24 -6.93
N VAL A 62 -9.59 22.64 -6.31
CA VAL A 62 -9.73 21.37 -5.60
C VAL A 62 -9.46 21.57 -4.12
N ARG A 63 -10.37 21.07 -3.27
CA ARG A 63 -10.17 21.06 -1.81
C ARG A 63 -9.67 19.69 -1.38
N LEU A 64 -8.44 19.62 -0.90
CA LEU A 64 -7.91 18.37 -0.33
C LEU A 64 -8.37 18.23 1.13
N PRO A 65 -8.59 16.99 1.63
CA PRO A 65 -8.98 16.77 3.02
C PRO A 65 -7.94 17.22 4.06
N ASP A 66 -6.65 17.16 3.70
CA ASP A 66 -5.52 17.40 4.61
C ASP A 66 -4.80 18.72 4.36
N SER A 67 -5.25 19.51 3.38
CA SER A 67 -4.63 20.80 3.02
C SER A 67 -5.68 21.81 2.54
N GLY A 68 -5.25 23.06 2.32
CA GLY A 68 -6.11 24.10 1.74
C GLY A 68 -6.52 23.79 0.29
N SER A 69 -7.27 24.72 -0.31
CA SER A 69 -7.61 24.67 -1.74
C SER A 69 -6.35 24.79 -2.60
N ILE A 70 -6.27 23.96 -3.63
CA ILE A 70 -5.22 23.98 -4.65
C ILE A 70 -5.84 24.46 -5.95
N SER A 71 -5.15 25.42 -6.60
CA SER A 71 -5.45 25.88 -7.94
C SER A 71 -4.65 25.05 -8.95
N LEU A 72 -5.31 24.53 -9.98
CA LEU A 72 -4.69 23.72 -11.04
C LEU A 72 -4.63 24.52 -12.35
N ASP A 73 -3.57 24.32 -13.14
CA ASP A 73 -3.54 24.81 -14.51
C ASP A 73 -4.21 23.81 -15.50
N ASP A 74 -4.29 24.18 -16.78
CA ASP A 74 -4.91 23.31 -17.80
C ASP A 74 -4.16 21.98 -18.00
N GLN A 75 -2.84 21.98 -17.78
CA GLN A 75 -2.01 20.79 -17.93
C GLN A 75 -2.21 19.84 -16.75
N ASP A 76 -2.24 20.36 -15.52
CA ASP A 76 -2.54 19.62 -14.30
C ASP A 76 -3.91 18.94 -14.39
N VAL A 77 -4.94 19.66 -14.85
CA VAL A 77 -6.27 19.10 -15.10
C VAL A 77 -6.20 17.93 -16.07
N HIS A 78 -5.50 18.08 -17.19
CA HIS A 78 -5.36 17.00 -18.17
C HIS A 78 -4.66 15.76 -17.58
N ILE A 79 -3.57 15.97 -16.82
CA ILE A 79 -2.82 14.89 -16.17
C ILE A 79 -3.70 14.17 -15.15
N VAL A 80 -4.41 14.90 -14.29
CA VAL A 80 -5.26 14.32 -13.24
C VAL A 80 -6.39 13.49 -13.83
N LEU A 81 -7.08 14.00 -14.86
CA LEU A 81 -8.15 13.25 -15.51
C LEU A 81 -7.61 12.00 -16.22
N LYS A 82 -6.45 12.10 -16.88
CA LYS A 82 -5.80 10.95 -17.49
C LYS A 82 -5.37 9.90 -16.45
N LEU A 83 -4.82 10.31 -15.30
CA LEU A 83 -4.50 9.42 -14.18
C LEU A 83 -5.74 8.72 -13.63
N SER A 84 -6.83 9.46 -13.43
CA SER A 84 -8.11 8.93 -12.94
C SER A 84 -8.61 7.84 -13.88
N ASP A 85 -8.57 8.07 -15.19
CA ASP A 85 -9.02 7.12 -16.20
C ASP A 85 -8.05 5.91 -16.31
N ASP A 86 -6.72 6.12 -16.28
CA ASP A 86 -5.70 5.07 -16.41
C ASP A 86 -5.59 4.15 -15.19
N LEU A 87 -5.83 4.69 -13.99
CA LEU A 87 -5.70 3.97 -12.71
C LEU A 87 -7.05 3.60 -12.09
N HIS A 88 -8.16 4.10 -12.64
CA HIS A 88 -9.49 4.05 -12.05
C HIS A 88 -9.49 4.49 -10.58
N LEU A 89 -8.91 5.67 -10.37
CA LEU A 89 -8.69 6.27 -9.07
C LEU A 89 -9.44 7.60 -8.98
N ASN A 90 -10.00 7.89 -7.81
CA ASN A 90 -10.64 9.17 -7.55
C ASN A 90 -9.75 10.38 -7.90
N GLU A 91 -10.37 11.41 -8.44
CA GLU A 91 -9.69 12.61 -8.91
C GLU A 91 -8.93 13.36 -7.80
N ILE A 92 -9.43 13.37 -6.55
CA ILE A 92 -8.76 14.00 -5.41
C ILE A 92 -7.45 13.26 -5.08
N ASP A 93 -7.46 11.93 -5.13
CA ASP A 93 -6.26 11.13 -4.91
C ASP A 93 -5.27 11.27 -6.07
N CYS A 94 -5.75 11.45 -7.30
CA CYS A 94 -4.91 11.78 -8.45
C CYS A 94 -4.24 13.17 -8.29
N VAL A 95 -4.94 14.17 -7.76
CA VAL A 95 -4.36 15.48 -7.42
C VAL A 95 -3.28 15.33 -6.35
N ARG A 96 -3.52 14.52 -5.31
CA ARG A 96 -2.49 14.23 -4.30
C ARG A 96 -1.24 13.59 -4.91
N LEU A 97 -1.40 12.64 -5.83
CA LEU A 97 -0.27 12.03 -6.54
C LEU A 97 0.50 13.06 -7.37
N LEU A 98 -0.19 13.97 -8.05
CA LEU A 98 0.44 15.06 -8.81
C LEU A 98 1.22 16.00 -7.89
N VAL A 99 0.65 16.38 -6.75
CA VAL A 99 1.36 17.19 -5.74
C VAL A 99 2.59 16.46 -5.21
N SER A 100 2.50 15.17 -4.91
CA SER A 100 3.66 14.36 -4.48
C SER A 100 4.73 14.27 -5.57
N ALA A 101 4.34 14.10 -6.84
CA ALA A 101 5.27 14.10 -7.97
C ALA A 101 6.01 15.45 -8.09
N ASN A 102 5.29 16.55 -7.91
CA ASN A 102 5.85 17.91 -7.90
C ASN A 102 6.86 18.10 -6.76
N GLN A 103 6.54 17.62 -5.56
CA GLN A 103 7.40 17.74 -4.38
C GLN A 103 8.67 16.88 -4.47
N GLU A 104 8.57 15.65 -4.96
CA GLU A 104 9.72 14.74 -4.99
C GLU A 104 10.72 15.08 -6.09
N TRP A 105 10.26 15.58 -7.24
CA TRP A 105 11.11 15.67 -8.44
C TRP A 105 11.27 17.07 -9.03
N GLY A 106 10.64 18.11 -8.45
CA GLY A 106 10.80 19.50 -8.89
C GLY A 106 10.58 19.66 -10.39
N LEU A 107 9.32 19.65 -10.84
CA LEU A 107 8.95 19.45 -12.24
C LEU A 107 9.22 20.63 -13.20
N LEU A 108 10.02 21.61 -12.81
CA LEU A 108 10.39 22.74 -13.67
C LEU A 108 11.08 22.24 -14.95
N GLY A 109 10.41 22.44 -16.10
CA GLY A 109 10.90 22.08 -17.43
C GLY A 109 10.66 20.62 -17.86
N ARG A 110 9.81 19.87 -17.13
CA ARG A 110 9.46 18.48 -17.48
C ARG A 110 8.27 18.42 -18.44
N GLU A 111 8.33 17.49 -19.38
CA GLU A 111 7.21 17.21 -20.29
C GLU A 111 6.00 16.65 -19.52
N PRO A 112 4.75 17.00 -19.88
CA PRO A 112 3.54 16.53 -19.21
C PRO A 112 3.46 15.00 -19.09
N SER A 113 3.96 14.28 -20.10
CA SER A 113 4.01 12.82 -20.10
C SER A 113 4.95 12.25 -19.04
N GLU A 114 6.03 12.94 -18.70
CA GLU A 114 6.94 12.50 -17.64
C GLU A 114 6.31 12.67 -16.27
N VAL A 115 5.62 13.80 -16.05
CA VAL A 115 4.85 14.06 -14.83
C VAL A 115 3.80 12.98 -14.61
N LEU A 116 3.04 12.65 -15.66
CA LEU A 116 2.05 11.58 -15.65
C LEU A 116 2.67 10.23 -15.27
N ARG A 117 3.78 9.85 -15.92
CA ARG A 117 4.48 8.58 -15.67
C ARG A 117 5.05 8.50 -14.26
N LEU A 118 5.53 9.62 -13.72
CA LEU A 118 6.02 9.71 -12.35
C LEU A 118 4.88 9.58 -11.35
N ALA A 119 3.78 10.30 -11.53
CA ALA A 119 2.62 10.21 -10.64
C ALA A 119 2.05 8.78 -10.59
N ALA A 120 1.91 8.12 -11.75
CA ALA A 120 1.55 6.70 -11.82
C ALA A 120 2.61 5.80 -11.17
N GLY A 121 3.88 6.15 -11.31
CA GLY A 121 5.00 5.50 -10.62
C GLY A 121 4.92 5.52 -9.10
N LEU A 122 4.63 6.69 -8.52
CA LEU A 122 4.44 6.88 -7.09
C LEU A 122 3.25 6.09 -6.58
N TRP A 123 2.16 6.02 -7.35
CA TRP A 123 1.02 5.18 -7.03
C TRP A 123 1.41 3.71 -6.84
N TYR A 124 2.06 3.12 -7.85
CA TYR A 124 2.49 1.73 -7.77
C TYR A 124 3.54 1.50 -6.68
N THR A 125 4.43 2.47 -6.46
CA THR A 125 5.45 2.40 -5.40
C THR A 125 4.78 2.37 -4.03
N GLY A 126 3.83 3.26 -3.75
CA GLY A 126 3.12 3.29 -2.47
C GLY A 126 2.37 1.98 -2.18
N ARG A 127 1.69 1.42 -3.18
CA ARG A 127 1.01 0.10 -3.06
C ARG A 127 2.01 -1.02 -2.74
N ARG A 128 3.13 -1.05 -3.47
CA ARG A 128 4.20 -2.02 -3.25
C ARG A 128 4.79 -1.89 -1.84
N ASP A 129 4.97 -0.67 -1.35
CA ASP A 129 5.54 -0.45 -0.02
C ASP A 129 4.60 -0.97 1.08
N GLN A 130 3.29 -0.74 0.96
CA GLN A 130 2.29 -1.34 1.86
C GLN A 130 2.34 -2.88 1.85
N LEU A 131 2.35 -3.49 0.65
CA LEU A 131 2.40 -4.94 0.52
C LEU A 131 3.69 -5.55 1.03
N THR A 132 4.82 -4.87 0.80
CA THR A 132 6.13 -5.30 1.31
C THR A 132 6.15 -5.21 2.84
N GLY A 133 5.56 -4.16 3.42
CA GLY A 133 5.41 -4.04 4.87
C GLY A 133 4.62 -5.21 5.45
N LEU A 134 3.45 -5.52 4.88
CA LEU A 134 2.64 -6.68 5.30
C LEU A 134 3.40 -8.01 5.15
N TYR A 135 4.06 -8.22 4.02
CA TYR A 135 4.86 -9.41 3.75
C TYR A 135 5.98 -9.59 4.79
N THR A 136 6.69 -8.51 5.13
CA THR A 136 7.76 -8.54 6.13
C THR A 136 7.23 -8.88 7.52
N LEU A 137 6.10 -8.29 7.95
CA LEU A 137 5.45 -8.63 9.23
C LEU A 137 5.02 -10.11 9.27
N LEU A 138 4.38 -10.60 8.21
CA LEU A 138 3.95 -12.00 8.11
C LEU A 138 5.14 -12.95 8.20
N ARG A 139 6.25 -12.64 7.52
CA ARG A 139 7.47 -13.43 7.59
C ARG A 139 8.12 -13.41 8.95
N ALA A 140 8.08 -12.28 9.66
CA ALA A 140 8.66 -12.14 10.99
C ALA A 140 8.03 -13.13 11.99
N VAL A 141 6.72 -13.37 11.87
CA VAL A 141 5.99 -14.32 12.72
C VAL A 141 6.15 -15.77 12.25
N VAL A 142 6.12 -16.01 10.93
CA VAL A 142 6.04 -17.39 10.39
C VAL A 142 7.41 -18.09 10.26
N LEU A 143 8.50 -17.34 10.02
CA LEU A 143 9.78 -17.92 9.59
C LEU A 143 10.88 -17.94 10.67
N ASP A 144 10.53 -17.76 11.94
CA ASP A 144 11.46 -17.73 13.09
C ASP A 144 12.79 -17.01 12.78
N GLN A 145 12.72 -15.67 12.69
CA GLN A 145 13.84 -14.84 12.23
C GLN A 145 14.84 -14.47 13.35
N GLY A 146 14.80 -15.16 14.50
CA GLY A 146 15.65 -14.81 15.65
C GLY A 146 15.30 -13.47 16.31
N LEU A 147 14.06 -13.00 16.10
CA LEU A 147 13.52 -11.84 16.80
C LEU A 147 13.15 -12.19 18.23
N GLU A 148 13.13 -11.18 19.11
CA GLU A 148 12.72 -11.39 20.49
C GLU A 148 11.25 -11.81 20.60
N VAL A 149 10.97 -12.73 21.52
CA VAL A 149 9.65 -13.35 21.70
C VAL A 149 8.55 -12.33 21.94
N ASP A 150 8.80 -11.31 22.77
CA ASP A 150 7.81 -10.27 23.07
C ASP A 150 7.45 -9.44 21.82
N LEU A 151 8.46 -9.11 21.01
CA LEU A 151 8.25 -8.38 19.75
C LEU A 151 7.47 -9.22 18.74
N VAL A 152 7.80 -10.50 18.62
CA VAL A 152 7.05 -11.43 17.75
C VAL A 152 5.61 -11.55 18.22
N ALA A 153 5.36 -11.63 19.53
CA ALA A 153 4.01 -11.70 20.10
C ALA A 153 3.19 -10.43 19.79
N ASP A 154 3.79 -9.25 19.89
CA ASP A 154 3.13 -7.98 19.54
C ASP A 154 2.78 -7.91 18.05
N ILE A 155 3.70 -8.31 17.16
CA ILE A 155 3.45 -8.37 15.70
C ILE A 155 2.38 -9.42 15.39
N GLN A 156 2.45 -10.59 16.02
CA GLN A 156 1.47 -11.65 15.84
C GLN A 156 0.07 -11.18 16.22
N LYS A 157 -0.08 -10.54 17.38
CA LYS A 157 -1.37 -9.98 17.81
C LYS A 157 -1.93 -8.99 16.79
N TYR A 158 -1.10 -8.10 16.29
CA TYR A 158 -1.48 -7.15 15.24
C TYR A 158 -1.97 -7.87 13.95
N LEU A 159 -1.26 -8.90 13.50
CA LEU A 159 -1.66 -9.68 12.32
C LEU A 159 -2.94 -10.49 12.56
N GLU A 160 -3.13 -11.03 13.76
CA GLU A 160 -4.37 -11.70 14.14
C GLU A 160 -5.57 -10.75 14.09
N ASP A 161 -5.43 -9.51 14.56
CA ASP A 161 -6.46 -8.47 14.47
C ASP A 161 -6.81 -8.16 13.00
N LEU A 162 -5.81 -8.04 12.11
CA LEU A 162 -6.04 -7.85 10.67
C LEU A 162 -6.74 -9.06 10.03
N ILE A 163 -6.32 -10.27 10.38
CA ILE A 163 -6.92 -11.51 9.87
C ILE A 163 -8.37 -11.63 10.32
N ASN A 164 -8.65 -11.36 11.59
CA ASN A 164 -10.00 -11.37 12.15
C ASN A 164 -10.88 -10.27 11.51
N ALA A 165 -10.30 -9.14 11.11
CA ALA A 165 -10.97 -8.09 10.36
C ALA A 165 -11.18 -8.41 8.85
N GLY A 166 -10.74 -9.59 8.37
CA GLY A 166 -11.01 -10.05 7.01
C GLY A 166 -9.87 -9.88 6.01
N LEU A 167 -8.63 -9.67 6.46
CA LEU A 167 -7.46 -9.51 5.58
C LEU A 167 -7.34 -10.61 4.51
N ARG A 168 -7.59 -11.88 4.87
CA ARG A 168 -7.51 -13.01 3.91
C ARG A 168 -8.50 -12.86 2.75
N GLN A 169 -9.74 -12.46 3.07
CA GLN A 169 -10.75 -12.21 2.05
C GLN A 169 -10.35 -11.02 1.18
N ARG A 170 -9.77 -9.96 1.78
CA ARG A 170 -9.27 -8.81 1.04
C ARG A 170 -8.14 -9.18 0.08
N LEU A 171 -7.16 -9.99 0.51
CA LEU A 171 -6.08 -10.50 -0.34
C LEU A 171 -6.61 -11.31 -1.54
N ILE A 172 -7.59 -12.20 -1.32
CA ILE A 172 -8.24 -12.97 -2.38
C ILE A 172 -8.94 -12.04 -3.38
N THR A 173 -9.65 -11.03 -2.89
CA THR A 173 -10.30 -10.02 -3.74
C THR A 173 -9.26 -9.24 -4.56
N LEU A 174 -8.17 -8.79 -3.95
CA LEU A 174 -7.09 -8.06 -4.63
C LEU A 174 -6.43 -8.88 -5.75
N ILE A 175 -6.20 -10.18 -5.53
CA ILE A 175 -5.65 -11.07 -6.57
C ILE A 175 -6.61 -11.16 -7.77
N LYS A 176 -7.94 -11.12 -7.54
CA LYS A 176 -8.94 -11.09 -8.60
C LYS A 176 -9.00 -9.72 -9.28
N GLU A 177 -8.89 -8.63 -8.53
CA GLU A 177 -8.89 -7.25 -9.03
C GLU A 177 -7.65 -6.97 -9.88
N LEU A 178 -6.47 -7.49 -9.52
CA LEU A 178 -5.25 -7.30 -10.30
C LEU A 178 -5.29 -7.93 -11.69
N LYS A 179 -6.13 -8.94 -11.92
CA LYS A 179 -6.41 -9.43 -13.28
C LYS A 179 -7.02 -8.34 -14.16
N ARG A 180 -7.67 -7.33 -13.57
CA ARG A 180 -8.17 -6.18 -14.31
C ARG A 180 -7.02 -5.32 -14.83
N GLU A 181 -5.88 -5.18 -14.17
CA GLU A 181 -4.75 -4.37 -14.69
C GLU A 181 -3.95 -5.01 -15.85
N GLU A 182 -4.49 -6.07 -16.48
CA GLU A 182 -3.99 -6.58 -17.76
C GLU A 182 -4.39 -5.66 -18.92
N PRO A 183 -3.71 -5.74 -20.09
CA PRO A 183 -4.01 -4.89 -21.24
C PRO A 183 -5.47 -4.95 -21.75
N ALA A 184 -6.27 -5.91 -21.29
CA ALA A 184 -7.71 -6.02 -21.55
C ALA A 184 -8.63 -5.45 -20.44
N GLY A 185 -8.09 -4.85 -19.37
CA GLY A 185 -8.89 -4.23 -18.29
C GLY A 185 -8.45 -2.80 -17.93
N LEU A 186 -8.20 -2.51 -16.65
CA LEU A 186 -7.77 -1.23 -16.10
C LEU A 186 -6.46 -0.76 -16.76
N GLY A 187 -6.58 0.32 -17.52
CA GLY A 187 -5.54 0.95 -18.33
C GLY A 187 -5.92 1.09 -19.80
N GLY A 188 -6.76 0.19 -20.34
CA GLY A 188 -7.16 0.26 -21.74
C GLY A 188 -5.98 0.33 -22.73
N PRO A 189 -6.26 0.53 -24.02
CA PRO A 189 -5.21 0.60 -25.05
C PRO A 189 -4.37 1.90 -24.99
N ASN A 190 -4.87 2.93 -24.29
CA ASN A 190 -4.28 4.28 -24.29
C ASN A 190 -3.44 4.58 -23.05
N SER A 191 -3.40 3.69 -22.07
CA SER A 191 -2.55 3.86 -20.90
C SER A 191 -1.06 3.83 -21.25
N GLU A 192 -0.29 4.56 -20.45
CA GLU A 192 1.17 4.50 -20.53
C GLU A 192 1.68 3.08 -20.25
N ARG A 193 2.44 2.54 -21.22
CA ARG A 193 3.10 1.23 -21.09
C ARG A 193 4.24 1.25 -20.07
N TYR A 194 4.89 2.40 -19.94
CA TYR A 194 6.03 2.61 -19.06
C TYR A 194 5.72 3.69 -18.04
N ILE A 195 6.19 3.50 -16.81
CA ILE A 195 6.07 4.45 -15.71
C ILE A 195 7.48 4.78 -15.19
N LEU A 196 7.63 5.87 -14.45
CA LEU A 196 8.89 6.20 -13.78
C LEU A 196 8.83 5.71 -12.35
N ASP A 197 9.81 4.94 -11.88
CA ASP A 197 9.87 4.59 -10.47
C ASP A 197 10.27 5.80 -9.59
N SER A 198 10.24 5.64 -8.27
CA SER A 198 10.64 6.71 -7.34
C SER A 198 12.11 7.12 -7.42
N LYS A 199 12.94 6.45 -8.22
CA LYS A 199 14.33 6.80 -8.54
C LYS A 199 14.46 7.40 -9.95
N GLY A 200 13.35 7.61 -10.66
CA GLY A 200 13.31 8.18 -12.00
C GLY A 200 13.69 7.19 -13.09
N ALA A 201 13.76 5.89 -12.79
CA ALA A 201 14.03 4.85 -13.78
C ALA A 201 12.75 4.47 -14.51
N LEU A 202 12.83 4.37 -15.84
CA LEU A 202 11.72 3.93 -16.67
C LEU A 202 11.51 2.42 -16.54
N VAL A 203 10.32 2.00 -16.11
CA VAL A 203 9.96 0.59 -15.89
C VAL A 203 8.66 0.23 -16.60
N GLU A 204 8.56 -1.02 -17.07
CA GLU A 204 7.34 -1.50 -17.72
C GLU A 204 6.25 -1.71 -16.67
N ARG A 205 5.08 -1.08 -16.86
CA ARG A 205 3.94 -1.17 -15.95
C ARG A 205 3.53 -2.62 -15.67
N ARG A 206 3.56 -3.47 -16.70
CA ARG A 206 3.26 -4.91 -16.59
C ARG A 206 4.18 -5.62 -15.60
N ALA A 207 5.47 -5.32 -15.61
CA ALA A 207 6.43 -5.95 -14.70
C ALA A 207 6.14 -5.57 -13.23
N VAL A 208 5.73 -4.32 -13.00
CA VAL A 208 5.35 -3.82 -11.68
C VAL A 208 4.10 -4.55 -11.16
N VAL A 209 3.06 -4.67 -11.98
CA VAL A 209 1.82 -5.39 -11.66
C VAL A 209 2.09 -6.88 -11.38
N LEU A 210 2.93 -7.54 -12.18
CA LEU A 210 3.30 -8.94 -11.95
C LEU A 210 4.02 -9.15 -10.62
N ARG A 211 4.92 -8.22 -10.25
CA ARG A 211 5.61 -8.25 -8.95
C ARG A 211 4.64 -8.05 -7.79
N GLU A 212 3.65 -7.16 -7.95
CA GLU A 212 2.59 -6.96 -6.97
C GLU A 212 1.79 -8.24 -6.72
N ARG A 213 1.38 -8.93 -7.80
CA ARG A 213 0.67 -10.21 -7.74
C ARG A 213 1.46 -11.28 -6.98
N LEU A 214 2.78 -11.34 -7.21
CA LEU A 214 3.65 -12.30 -6.53
C LEU A 214 3.67 -12.05 -5.01
N ILE A 215 3.86 -10.79 -4.59
CA ILE A 215 3.90 -10.43 -3.16
C ILE A 215 2.54 -10.72 -2.50
N LEU A 216 1.42 -10.39 -3.16
CA LEU A 216 0.08 -10.72 -2.67
C LEU A 216 -0.14 -12.22 -2.48
N GLY A 217 0.34 -13.04 -3.43
CA GLY A 217 0.31 -14.49 -3.30
C GLY A 217 1.08 -14.98 -2.07
N HIS A 218 2.29 -14.44 -1.85
CA HIS A 218 3.06 -14.75 -0.63
C HIS A 218 2.34 -14.31 0.64
N CYS A 219 1.77 -13.10 0.67
CA CYS A 219 1.00 -12.60 1.81
C CYS A 219 -0.19 -13.52 2.12
N LEU A 220 -0.90 -14.00 1.10
CA LEU A 220 -2.02 -14.91 1.29
C LEU A 220 -1.56 -16.22 1.93
N VAL A 221 -0.51 -16.85 1.38
CA VAL A 221 0.02 -18.12 1.91
C VAL A 221 0.50 -17.96 3.36
N LEU A 222 1.33 -16.94 3.63
CA LEU A 222 1.83 -16.69 4.98
C LEU A 222 0.72 -16.35 5.97
N SER A 223 -0.32 -15.61 5.53
CA SER A 223 -1.45 -15.29 6.40
C SER A 223 -2.23 -16.51 6.89
N VAL A 224 -2.19 -17.64 6.16
CA VAL A 224 -2.79 -18.92 6.60
C VAL A 224 -1.94 -19.58 7.68
N LEU A 225 -0.62 -19.37 7.62
CA LEU A 225 0.36 -19.92 8.56
C LEU A 225 0.46 -19.12 9.87
N VAL A 226 -0.14 -17.93 9.93
CA VAL A 226 -0.44 -17.25 11.21
C VAL A 226 -1.54 -18.05 11.91
N VAL A 227 -1.14 -19.16 12.53
CA VAL A 227 -2.00 -20.06 13.30
C VAL A 227 -2.32 -19.39 14.62
N ARG A 228 -3.61 -19.38 14.99
CA ARG A 228 -4.05 -18.99 16.34
C ARG A 228 -3.32 -19.86 17.34
N THR A 229 -2.36 -19.30 18.08
CA THR A 229 -1.72 -19.97 19.23
C THR A 229 -2.68 -20.14 20.41
N THR A 230 -3.99 -19.96 20.23
CA THR A 230 -5.00 -20.50 21.13
C THR A 230 -5.14 -22.03 20.96
N TRP A 231 -4.04 -22.77 21.11
CA TRP A 231 -4.14 -24.17 21.48
C TRP A 231 -4.47 -24.20 22.98
N LYS A 232 -5.77 -24.12 23.32
CA LYS A 232 -6.21 -24.69 24.59
C LYS A 232 -5.99 -26.20 24.45
N PRO A 233 -5.14 -26.85 25.26
CA PRO A 233 -5.07 -28.29 25.26
C PRO A 233 -6.49 -28.82 25.52
N ARG A 234 -7.02 -29.61 24.58
CA ARG A 234 -8.17 -30.47 24.85
C ARG A 234 -7.69 -31.53 25.85
N ASP A 235 -8.53 -31.78 26.83
CA ASP A 235 -8.55 -32.94 27.72
C ASP A 235 -7.67 -32.88 28.98
N SER A 236 -8.24 -32.27 30.01
CA SER A 236 -8.15 -32.81 31.38
C SER A 236 -9.57 -32.95 31.98
N VAL A 237 -10.46 -33.66 31.27
CA VAL A 237 -11.59 -34.33 31.94
C VAL A 237 -11.07 -35.64 32.52
N ALA A 238 -10.32 -35.53 33.61
CA ALA A 238 -9.95 -36.68 34.44
C ALA A 238 -10.85 -36.70 35.68
N LYS A 239 -11.92 -37.49 35.55
CA LYS A 239 -12.59 -38.33 36.56
C LYS A 239 -12.69 -37.80 38.01
N SER A 240 -13.92 -37.54 38.46
CA SER A 240 -14.36 -37.86 39.83
C SER A 240 -15.71 -38.58 39.77
N TRP A 241 -15.68 -39.90 39.93
CA TRP A 241 -16.74 -40.70 40.53
C TRP A 241 -16.09 -41.42 41.71
#